data_AF-A0A6G0RBY0-F1
#
_entry.id   AF-A0A6G0RBY0-F1
#
_cell.length_a   1.000
_cell.length_b   1.000
_cell.length_c   1.000
_cell.angle_alpha   90.00
_cell.angle_beta   90.00
_cell.angle_gamma   90.00
#
_symmetry.space_group_name_H-M   'P 1'
#
loop_
_entity.id
_entity.type
_entity.pdbx_description
1 polymer ?
#
loop_
_entity_poly.entity_id
_entity_poly.type
_entity_poly.pdbx_seq_one_letter_code
_entity_poly.pdbx_strand_id
1 'polypeptide(L)'
;MEAVAKRPALLLAGGVALSSLGLLPLLEVVYAVRHASSAEQMQVLLALTPLDKSAVALSCLMAALGAALLALNWVELPVVAAMKAAKLLAIFLSVAALADAALLTSVASHRGPQTPWKAVTYAEHEGLFEQQVNDVFCHAKGLQVCQLGSVAEARQIFPLQSWPVDSDRAPGRRIATSCEGFKDSVQLWGYQDKMQLCRLCSNITAEAEQIQTKLGAQHTAQVLAAVELLSFGELQWCGEYLAVRRPDHDVGHSPYWKHRREFQTLLVYDTPPCSLVLAVRVLQLLEIVAAVCCIALLRWTWALKALKMVDYSSGKVDVVRYLNDAPLGG
;
A
#
# COMPACT_ATOMS: atom_id res chain seq x y z
N MET A 1 17.91 20.59 -51.04
CA MET A 1 17.00 19.54 -50.54
C MET A 1 16.93 19.70 -49.04
N GLU A 2 15.80 20.15 -48.49
CA GLU A 2 15.67 20.23 -47.02
C GLU A 2 15.61 18.80 -46.44
N ALA A 3 16.50 18.48 -45.52
CA ALA A 3 16.52 17.19 -44.86
C ALA A 3 15.24 17.00 -44.02
N VAL A 4 14.37 16.08 -44.43
CA VAL A 4 13.16 15.72 -43.69
C VAL A 4 13.57 14.85 -42.49
N ALA A 5 13.33 15.36 -41.27
CA ALA A 5 13.65 14.63 -40.05
C ALA A 5 12.78 13.37 -39.91
N LYS A 6 13.40 12.20 -39.77
CA LYS A 6 12.67 10.96 -39.41
C LYS A 6 11.98 11.15 -38.06
N ARG A 7 10.68 10.89 -38.05
CA ARG A 7 9.78 11.06 -36.89
C ARG A 7 9.99 9.90 -35.91
N PRO A 8 10.30 10.16 -34.63
CA PRO A 8 10.56 9.10 -33.66
C PRO A 8 9.24 8.42 -33.23
N ALA A 9 9.11 7.13 -33.54
CA ALA A 9 7.92 6.32 -33.18
C ALA A 9 7.60 6.36 -31.68
N LEU A 10 8.61 6.55 -30.82
CA LEU A 10 8.43 6.67 -29.38
C LEU A 10 7.65 7.93 -28.97
N LEU A 11 7.83 9.06 -29.68
CA LEU A 11 7.06 10.28 -29.41
C LEU A 11 5.61 10.14 -29.85
N LEU A 12 5.34 9.33 -30.88
CA LEU A 12 3.98 9.04 -31.32
C LEU A 12 3.26 8.21 -30.26
N ALA A 13 3.87 7.10 -29.84
CA ALA A 13 3.31 6.24 -28.79
C ALA A 13 3.11 7.00 -27.46
N GLY A 14 4.10 7.81 -27.08
CA GLY A 14 4.02 8.65 -25.89
C GLY A 14 2.95 9.74 -25.98
N GLY A 15 2.79 10.39 -27.14
CA GLY A 15 1.73 11.36 -27.37
C GLY A 15 0.33 10.75 -27.25
N VAL A 16 0.12 9.56 -27.84
CA VAL A 16 -1.14 8.82 -27.71
C VAL A 16 -1.42 8.46 -26.25
N ALA A 17 -0.40 7.95 -25.54
CA ALA A 17 -0.54 7.56 -24.13
C ALA A 17 -0.84 8.76 -23.22
N LEU A 18 -0.15 9.89 -23.37
CA LEU A 18 -0.41 11.10 -22.59
C LEU A 18 -1.82 11.65 -22.82
N SER A 19 -2.27 11.70 -24.08
CA SER A 19 -3.62 12.17 -24.41
C SER A 19 -4.72 11.25 -23.93
N SER A 20 -4.57 9.93 -24.07
CA SER A 20 -5.60 8.98 -23.63
C SER A 20 -5.68 8.86 -22.12
N LEU A 21 -4.52 8.74 -21.44
CA LEU A 21 -4.48 8.63 -19.98
C LEU A 21 -4.94 9.92 -19.31
N GLY A 22 -4.53 11.10 -19.82
CA GLY A 22 -4.87 12.39 -19.20
C GLY A 22 -6.36 12.73 -19.23
N LEU A 23 -7.15 12.08 -20.10
CA LEU A 23 -8.61 12.26 -20.17
C LEU A 23 -9.38 11.32 -19.22
N LEU A 24 -8.76 10.25 -18.70
CA LEU A 24 -9.44 9.28 -17.84
C LEU A 24 -10.04 9.88 -16.56
N PRO A 25 -9.36 10.80 -15.83
CA PRO A 25 -9.92 11.38 -14.61
C PRO A 25 -11.16 12.25 -14.88
N LEU A 26 -11.25 12.87 -16.07
CA LEU A 26 -12.46 13.59 -16.47
C LEU A 26 -13.64 12.65 -16.68
N LEU A 27 -13.42 11.45 -17.23
CA LEU A 27 -14.48 10.46 -17.39
C LEU A 27 -15.01 9.97 -16.05
N GLU A 28 -14.15 9.81 -15.04
CA GLU A 28 -14.55 9.45 -13.67
C GLU A 28 -15.44 10.55 -13.06
N VAL A 29 -15.06 11.83 -13.20
CA VAL A 29 -15.87 12.97 -12.75
C VAL A 29 -17.22 13.03 -13.48
N VAL A 30 -17.23 12.86 -14.81
CA VAL A 30 -18.46 12.86 -15.60
C VAL A 30 -19.37 11.70 -15.21
N TYR A 31 -18.79 10.52 -14.95
CA TYR A 31 -19.54 9.35 -14.50
C TYR A 31 -20.17 9.60 -13.13
N ALA A 32 -19.42 10.15 -12.17
CA ALA A 32 -19.91 10.49 -10.85
C ALA A 32 -21.05 11.53 -10.90
N VAL A 33 -20.91 12.56 -11.73
CA VAL A 33 -21.96 13.58 -11.92
C VAL A 33 -23.21 13.00 -12.59
N ARG A 34 -23.06 12.11 -13.59
CA ARG A 34 -24.21 11.50 -14.28
C ARG A 34 -25.04 10.57 -13.39
N HIS A 35 -24.43 9.96 -12.38
CA HIS A 35 -25.12 9.07 -11.44
C HIS A 35 -25.72 9.81 -10.24
N ALA A 36 -25.44 11.11 -10.09
CA ALA A 36 -26.06 11.94 -9.08
C ALA A 36 -27.44 12.46 -9.55
N SER A 37 -28.37 12.57 -8.62
CA SER A 37 -29.67 13.20 -8.89
C SER A 37 -29.48 14.68 -9.28
N SER A 38 -30.39 15.26 -10.06
CA SER A 38 -30.24 16.64 -10.58
C SER A 38 -30.02 17.72 -9.50
N ALA A 39 -30.48 17.48 -8.28
CA ALA A 39 -30.26 18.37 -7.12
C ALA A 39 -28.88 18.19 -6.46
N GLU A 40 -28.24 17.03 -6.64
CA GLU A 40 -26.98 16.64 -5.99
C GLU A 40 -25.76 16.81 -6.91
N GLN A 41 -25.95 17.01 -8.22
CA GLN A 41 -24.85 17.18 -9.18
C GLN A 41 -23.86 18.29 -8.79
N MET A 42 -24.37 19.42 -8.30
CA MET A 42 -23.53 20.53 -7.83
C MET A 42 -22.80 20.17 -6.53
N GLN A 43 -23.42 19.37 -5.66
CA GLN A 43 -22.83 18.93 -4.39
C GLN A 43 -21.69 17.93 -4.62
N VAL A 44 -21.80 17.04 -5.62
CA VAL A 44 -20.72 16.11 -5.99
C VAL A 44 -19.46 16.86 -6.46
N LEU A 45 -19.62 17.91 -7.27
CA LEU A 45 -18.48 18.74 -7.71
C LEU A 45 -17.86 19.58 -6.58
N LEU A 46 -18.69 20.00 -5.61
CA LEU A 46 -18.22 20.72 -4.42
C LEU A 46 -17.56 19.78 -3.39
N ALA A 47 -17.93 18.50 -3.37
CA ALA A 47 -17.35 17.48 -2.52
C ALA A 47 -15.95 17.02 -2.96
N LEU A 48 -15.53 17.34 -4.20
CA LEU A 48 -14.17 17.07 -4.67
C LEU A 48 -13.13 17.81 -3.82
N THR A 49 -12.12 17.08 -3.35
CA THR A 49 -11.04 17.64 -2.54
C THR A 49 -10.22 18.65 -3.39
N PRO A 50 -9.49 19.59 -2.77
CA PRO A 50 -8.58 20.46 -3.52
C PRO A 50 -7.54 19.65 -4.31
N LEU A 51 -7.13 18.49 -3.77
CA LEU A 51 -6.20 17.58 -4.45
C LEU A 51 -6.83 16.95 -5.68
N ASP A 52 -8.10 16.54 -5.63
CA ASP A 52 -8.84 16.02 -6.79
C ASP A 52 -8.89 17.05 -7.93
N LYS A 53 -9.15 18.32 -7.61
CA LYS A 53 -9.17 19.41 -8.61
C LYS A 53 -7.80 19.60 -9.26
N SER A 54 -6.72 19.55 -8.46
CA SER A 54 -5.35 19.64 -8.99
C SER A 54 -4.96 18.43 -9.84
N ALA A 55 -5.38 17.22 -9.44
CA ALA A 55 -5.12 15.98 -10.18
C ALA A 55 -5.79 16.00 -11.56
N VAL A 56 -7.05 16.45 -11.62
CA VAL A 56 -7.79 16.60 -12.88
C VAL A 56 -7.16 17.68 -13.77
N ALA A 57 -6.83 18.85 -13.20
CA ALA A 57 -6.22 19.95 -13.94
C ALA A 57 -4.87 19.55 -14.55
N LEU A 58 -4.03 18.86 -13.78
CA LEU A 58 -2.73 18.40 -14.24
C LEU A 58 -2.85 17.30 -15.31
N SER A 59 -3.80 16.38 -15.14
CA SER A 59 -4.09 15.35 -16.15
C SER A 59 -4.56 15.96 -17.47
N CYS A 60 -5.38 17.02 -17.42
CA CYS A 60 -5.79 17.78 -18.60
C CYS A 60 -4.60 18.48 -19.29
N LEU A 61 -3.70 19.08 -18.50
CA LEU A 61 -2.48 19.69 -19.02
C LEU A 61 -1.61 18.66 -19.74
N MET A 62 -1.44 17.48 -19.14
CA MET A 62 -0.69 16.38 -19.73
C MET A 62 -1.34 15.86 -21.03
N ALA A 63 -2.68 15.79 -21.07
CA ALA A 63 -3.39 15.42 -22.30
C ALA A 63 -3.17 16.44 -23.43
N ALA A 64 -3.18 17.74 -23.11
CA ALA A 64 -2.92 18.82 -24.06
C ALA A 64 -1.47 18.78 -24.58
N LEU A 65 -0.50 18.49 -23.71
CA LEU A 65 0.90 18.30 -24.10
C LEU A 65 1.08 17.04 -24.97
N GLY A 66 0.37 15.95 -24.67
CA GLY A 66 0.30 14.76 -25.51
C GLY A 66 -0.25 15.06 -26.91
N ALA A 67 -1.30 15.88 -26.99
CA ALA A 67 -1.90 16.28 -28.26
C ALA A 67 -0.94 17.17 -29.08
N ALA A 68 -0.20 18.06 -28.41
CA ALA A 68 0.84 18.86 -29.04
C ALA A 68 2.01 18.00 -29.56
N LEU A 69 2.41 16.94 -28.84
CA LEU A 69 3.40 15.97 -29.31
C LEU A 69 2.92 15.18 -30.53
N LEU A 70 1.64 14.82 -30.57
CA LEU A 70 1.03 14.22 -31.74
C LEU A 70 1.07 15.20 -32.91
N ALA A 71 0.60 16.45 -32.73
CA ALA A 71 0.62 17.46 -33.78
C ALA A 71 2.03 17.67 -34.35
N LEU A 72 3.06 17.70 -33.50
CA LEU A 72 4.46 17.80 -33.92
C LEU A 72 4.92 16.61 -34.77
N ASN A 73 4.37 15.41 -34.51
CA ASN A 73 4.64 14.22 -35.31
C ASN A 73 3.82 14.17 -36.60
N TRP A 74 2.75 14.94 -36.76
CA TRP A 74 1.93 14.94 -37.98
C TRP A 74 2.35 16.05 -38.96
N VAL A 75 2.74 17.22 -38.47
CA VAL A 75 3.10 18.39 -39.28
C VAL A 75 4.54 18.28 -39.80
N GLU A 76 4.73 18.55 -41.09
CA GLU A 76 6.07 18.71 -41.67
C GLU A 76 6.59 20.11 -41.35
N LEU A 77 7.66 20.18 -40.55
CA LEU A 77 8.28 21.43 -40.14
C LEU A 77 9.75 21.48 -40.58
N PRO A 78 10.28 22.66 -40.93
CA PRO A 78 11.70 22.82 -41.19
C PRO A 78 12.50 22.54 -39.90
N VAL A 79 13.72 22.03 -40.06
CA VAL A 79 14.58 21.53 -38.96
C VAL A 79 14.72 22.56 -37.81
N VAL A 80 14.81 23.85 -38.14
CA VAL A 80 14.93 24.92 -37.14
C VAL A 80 13.65 25.10 -36.32
N ALA A 81 12.48 25.03 -36.96
CA ALA A 81 11.19 25.13 -36.28
C ALA A 81 10.90 23.87 -35.45
N ALA A 82 11.16 22.68 -35.99
CA ALA A 82 11.03 21.42 -35.28
C ALA A 82 11.90 21.38 -34.01
N MET A 83 13.14 21.88 -34.08
CA MET A 83 14.03 21.95 -32.93
C MET A 83 13.52 22.91 -31.84
N LYS A 84 12.99 24.08 -32.23
CA LYS A 84 12.39 25.03 -31.26
C LYS A 84 11.16 24.44 -30.58
N ALA A 85 10.26 23.84 -31.36
CA ALA A 85 9.05 23.21 -30.84
C ALA A 85 9.36 22.04 -29.90
N ALA A 86 10.29 21.15 -30.29
CA ALA A 86 10.71 20.02 -29.45
C ALA A 86 11.33 20.48 -28.11
N LYS A 87 12.14 21.56 -28.12
CA LYS A 87 12.70 22.13 -26.89
C LYS A 87 11.63 22.71 -25.98
N LEU A 88 10.68 23.49 -26.52
CA LEU A 88 9.59 24.06 -25.74
C LEU A 88 8.73 22.96 -25.12
N LEU A 89 8.36 21.94 -25.91
CA LEU A 89 7.60 20.80 -25.42
C LEU A 89 8.34 20.02 -24.34
N ALA A 90 9.66 19.82 -24.49
CA ALA A 90 10.46 19.16 -23.46
C ALA A 90 10.44 19.94 -22.13
N ILE A 91 10.53 21.28 -22.19
CA ILE A 91 10.46 22.13 -20.99
C ILE A 91 9.08 22.02 -20.34
N PHE A 92 8.00 22.23 -21.10
CA PHE A 92 6.65 22.17 -20.54
C PHE A 92 6.32 20.79 -19.97
N LEU A 93 6.71 19.72 -20.65
CA LEU A 93 6.51 18.35 -20.16
C LEU A 93 7.32 18.06 -18.90
N SER A 94 8.55 18.58 -18.80
CA SER A 94 9.36 18.44 -17.58
C SER A 94 8.74 19.20 -16.40
N VAL A 95 8.20 20.40 -16.64
CA VAL A 95 7.49 21.17 -15.59
C VAL A 95 6.22 20.45 -15.14
N ALA A 96 5.45 19.90 -16.08
CA ALA A 96 4.25 19.15 -15.76
C ALA A 96 4.55 17.86 -14.98
N ALA A 97 5.61 17.13 -15.36
CA ALA A 97 6.08 15.95 -14.62
C ALA A 97 6.53 16.31 -13.18
N LEU A 98 7.28 17.39 -13.01
CA LEU A 98 7.66 17.87 -11.68
C LEU A 98 6.45 18.23 -10.80
N ALA A 99 5.44 18.87 -11.39
CA ALA A 99 4.19 19.16 -10.68
C ALA A 99 3.43 17.88 -10.31
N ASP A 100 3.50 16.85 -11.16
CA ASP A 100 2.88 15.54 -10.90
C ASP A 100 3.57 14.82 -9.75
N ALA A 101 4.90 14.74 -9.78
CA ALA A 101 5.69 14.19 -8.69
C ALA A 101 5.44 14.93 -7.35
N ALA A 102 5.30 16.26 -7.37
CA ALA A 102 4.96 17.06 -6.19
C ALA A 102 3.55 16.73 -5.67
N LEU A 103 2.59 16.53 -6.57
CA LEU A 103 1.23 16.16 -6.20
C LEU A 103 1.17 14.73 -5.63
N LEU A 104 1.83 13.78 -6.27
CA LEU A 104 1.93 12.39 -5.80
C LEU A 104 2.63 12.28 -4.45
N THR A 105 3.66 13.09 -4.20
CA THR A 105 4.32 13.16 -2.88
C THR A 105 3.43 13.81 -1.83
N SER A 106 2.65 14.83 -2.17
CA SER A 106 1.63 15.41 -1.29
C SER A 106 0.52 14.40 -0.95
N VAL A 107 0.05 13.63 -1.93
CA VAL A 107 -0.90 12.53 -1.71
C VAL A 107 -0.28 11.44 -0.83
N ALA A 108 1.00 11.11 -1.04
CA ALA A 108 1.70 10.12 -0.24
C ALA A 108 1.94 10.59 1.20
N SER A 109 2.22 11.87 1.44
CA SER A 109 2.40 12.41 2.79
C SER A 109 1.11 12.47 3.59
N HIS A 110 -0.05 12.53 2.93
CA HIS A 110 -1.37 12.44 3.54
C HIS A 110 -1.88 11.00 3.68
N ARG A 111 -1.19 9.98 3.15
CA ARG A 111 -1.52 8.59 3.47
C ARG A 111 -1.17 8.36 4.94
N GLY A 112 -2.17 8.00 5.74
CA GLY A 112 -1.99 7.68 7.14
C GLY A 112 -0.91 6.62 7.35
N PRO A 113 -0.34 6.53 8.58
CA PRO A 113 0.67 5.53 8.90
C PRO A 113 0.19 4.14 8.48
N GLN A 114 1.11 3.28 8.03
CA GLN A 114 0.76 1.88 7.80
C GLN A 114 0.45 1.25 9.15
N THR A 115 -0.84 1.03 9.41
CA THR A 115 -1.37 0.39 10.61
C THR A 115 -2.28 -0.77 10.21
N PRO A 116 -2.27 -1.89 10.94
CA PRO A 116 -3.24 -2.97 10.74
C PRO A 116 -4.66 -2.60 11.18
N TRP A 117 -4.84 -1.48 11.87
CA TRP A 117 -6.10 -1.00 12.44
C TRP A 117 -6.86 -0.02 11.52
N LYS A 118 -6.74 -0.17 10.21
CA LYS A 118 -7.42 0.73 9.27
C LYS A 118 -8.93 0.51 9.31
N ALA A 119 -9.69 1.58 9.55
CA ALA A 119 -11.14 1.52 9.62
C ALA A 119 -11.78 0.93 8.35
N VAL A 120 -11.21 1.19 7.18
CA VAL A 120 -11.68 0.65 5.89
C VAL A 120 -11.69 -0.89 5.87
N THR A 121 -10.72 -1.54 6.52
CA THR A 121 -10.64 -3.01 6.60
C THR A 121 -11.80 -3.62 7.39
N TYR A 122 -12.34 -2.86 8.35
CA TYR A 122 -13.36 -3.34 9.30
C TYR A 122 -14.72 -2.65 9.11
N ALA A 123 -14.85 -1.77 8.12
CA ALA A 123 -16.03 -0.91 7.91
C ALA A 123 -17.33 -1.70 7.73
N GLU A 124 -17.24 -2.91 7.16
CA GLU A 124 -18.40 -3.77 6.91
C GLU A 124 -18.56 -4.88 7.96
N HIS A 125 -17.51 -5.18 8.74
CA HIS A 125 -17.46 -6.34 9.63
C HIS A 125 -16.69 -6.04 10.93
N GLU A 126 -17.38 -5.47 11.92
CA GLU A 126 -16.81 -5.22 13.27
C GLU A 126 -16.34 -6.52 13.93
N GLY A 127 -16.98 -7.66 13.64
CA GLY A 127 -16.58 -8.96 14.17
C GLY A 127 -15.16 -9.39 13.79
N LEU A 128 -14.63 -8.95 12.63
CA LEU A 128 -13.24 -9.20 12.26
C LEU A 128 -12.27 -8.36 13.09
N PHE A 129 -12.66 -7.13 13.43
CA PHE A 129 -11.88 -6.27 14.30
C PHE A 129 -11.88 -6.81 15.74
N GLU A 130 -13.05 -7.21 16.23
CA GLU A 130 -13.20 -7.89 17.52
C GLU A 130 -12.28 -9.10 17.62
N GLN A 131 -12.35 -10.01 16.64
CA GLN A 131 -11.56 -11.23 16.65
C GLN A 131 -10.07 -10.92 16.67
N GLN A 132 -9.62 -9.98 15.84
CA GLN A 132 -8.21 -9.64 15.75
C GLN A 132 -7.68 -8.95 17.02
N VAL A 133 -8.49 -8.09 17.65
CA VAL A 133 -8.14 -7.47 18.93
C VAL A 133 -8.07 -8.54 20.03
N ASN A 134 -9.07 -9.42 20.12
CA ASN A 134 -9.10 -10.51 21.09
C ASN A 134 -7.94 -11.49 20.90
N ASP A 135 -7.59 -11.84 19.65
CA ASP A 135 -6.42 -12.67 19.33
C ASP A 135 -5.13 -12.03 19.87
N VAL A 136 -4.86 -10.77 19.50
CA VAL A 136 -3.64 -10.08 19.92
C VAL A 136 -3.56 -10.00 21.44
N PHE A 137 -4.66 -9.63 22.07
CA PHE A 137 -4.70 -9.30 23.48
C PHE A 137 -4.71 -10.55 24.38
N CYS A 138 -5.54 -11.55 24.06
CA CYS A 138 -5.59 -12.80 24.80
C CYS A 138 -4.30 -13.60 24.63
N HIS A 139 -3.70 -13.69 23.44
CA HIS A 139 -2.41 -14.39 23.28
C HIS A 139 -1.27 -13.71 24.03
N ALA A 140 -1.22 -12.37 24.05
CA ALA A 140 -0.21 -11.65 24.81
C ALA A 140 -0.35 -11.85 26.33
N LYS A 141 -1.57 -11.81 26.86
CA LYS A 141 -1.83 -12.08 28.28
C LYS A 141 -1.65 -13.55 28.64
N GLY A 142 -2.07 -14.46 27.76
CA GLY A 142 -1.81 -15.89 27.88
C GLY A 142 -0.31 -16.19 27.95
N LEU A 143 0.50 -15.54 27.11
CA LEU A 143 1.96 -15.64 27.15
C LEU A 143 2.52 -15.15 28.49
N GLN A 144 2.02 -14.02 29.00
CA GLN A 144 2.41 -13.50 30.32
C GLN A 144 2.11 -14.52 31.44
N VAL A 145 0.92 -15.12 31.44
CA VAL A 145 0.54 -16.17 32.41
C VAL A 145 1.44 -17.40 32.25
N CYS A 146 1.68 -17.87 31.03
CA CYS A 146 2.53 -19.04 30.77
C CYS A 146 4.00 -18.85 31.19
N GLN A 147 4.53 -17.63 31.10
CA GLN A 147 5.94 -17.34 31.44
C GLN A 147 6.14 -16.97 32.92
N LEU A 148 5.24 -16.15 33.47
CA LEU A 148 5.41 -15.56 34.80
C LEU A 148 4.48 -16.16 35.85
N GLY A 149 3.36 -16.73 35.43
CA GLY A 149 2.32 -17.24 36.30
C GLY A 149 2.70 -18.54 37.02
N SER A 150 2.02 -18.73 38.14
CA SER A 150 2.01 -20.00 38.88
C SER A 150 0.97 -20.96 38.30
N VAL A 151 1.13 -22.26 38.60
CA VAL A 151 0.13 -23.26 38.20
C VAL A 151 -1.22 -23.03 38.90
N ALA A 152 -1.22 -22.46 40.11
CA ALA A 152 -2.44 -22.12 40.83
C ALA A 152 -3.24 -20.98 40.16
N GLU A 153 -2.57 -19.93 39.68
CA GLU A 153 -3.21 -18.85 38.92
C GLU A 153 -3.72 -19.35 37.56
N ALA A 154 -2.95 -20.20 36.88
CA ALA A 154 -3.37 -20.80 35.63
C ALA A 154 -4.67 -21.60 35.75
N ARG A 155 -4.88 -22.31 36.87
CA ARG A 155 -6.12 -23.06 37.15
C ARG A 155 -7.36 -22.20 37.27
N GLN A 156 -7.17 -20.97 37.70
CA GLN A 156 -8.26 -20.01 37.81
C GLN A 156 -8.63 -19.41 36.45
N ILE A 157 -7.72 -19.48 35.46
CA ILE A 157 -7.83 -18.83 34.15
C ILE A 157 -8.18 -19.82 33.04
N PHE A 158 -7.52 -20.97 32.98
CA PHE A 158 -7.71 -21.95 31.89
C PHE A 158 -8.65 -23.09 32.33
N PRO A 159 -9.70 -23.40 31.55
CA PRO A 159 -10.66 -24.47 31.87
C PRO A 159 -10.12 -25.87 31.48
N LEU A 160 -8.93 -26.24 31.97
CA LEU A 160 -8.31 -27.53 31.62
C LEU A 160 -8.85 -28.67 32.47
N GLN A 161 -9.12 -29.81 31.83
CA GLN A 161 -9.59 -31.03 32.50
C GLN A 161 -8.46 -31.77 33.23
N SER A 162 -7.23 -31.65 32.74
CA SER A 162 -6.06 -32.30 33.32
C SER A 162 -4.91 -31.32 33.53
N TRP A 163 -4.21 -31.49 34.64
CA TRP A 163 -3.11 -30.63 35.09
C TRP A 163 -1.84 -31.45 35.30
N PRO A 164 -0.65 -30.83 35.18
CA PRO A 164 0.61 -31.50 35.46
C PRO A 164 0.61 -32.16 36.85
N VAL A 165 1.25 -33.33 36.92
CA VAL A 165 1.37 -34.12 38.17
C VAL A 165 2.09 -33.28 39.24
N ASP A 166 1.65 -33.39 40.50
CA ASP A 166 2.13 -32.61 41.65
C ASP A 166 1.78 -31.11 41.66
N SER A 167 0.94 -30.62 40.74
CA SER A 167 0.44 -29.24 40.76
C SER A 167 -0.30 -28.86 42.05
N ASP A 168 -0.97 -29.82 42.71
CA ASP A 168 -1.63 -29.62 44.01
C ASP A 168 -0.66 -29.51 45.19
N ARG A 169 0.55 -30.06 45.05
CA ARG A 169 1.54 -30.13 46.14
C ARG A 169 2.46 -28.91 46.19
N ALA A 170 2.50 -28.10 45.13
CA ALA A 170 3.35 -26.91 45.02
C ALA A 170 2.64 -25.78 44.25
N PRO A 171 1.61 -25.13 44.83
CA PRO A 171 0.79 -24.13 44.15
C PRO A 171 1.57 -22.91 43.64
N GLY A 172 2.70 -22.56 44.28
CA GLY A 172 3.58 -21.47 43.87
C GLY A 172 4.60 -21.82 42.78
N ARG A 173 4.60 -23.06 42.26
CA ARG A 173 5.52 -23.47 41.21
C ARG A 173 5.16 -22.76 39.91
N ARG A 174 6.16 -22.16 39.25
CA ARG A 174 5.98 -21.50 37.96
C ARG A 174 5.64 -22.50 36.86
N ILE A 175 4.82 -22.08 35.90
CA ILE A 175 4.42 -22.91 34.77
C ILE A 175 5.65 -23.26 33.92
N ALA A 176 6.51 -22.27 33.62
CA ALA A 176 7.75 -22.49 32.86
C ALA A 176 8.62 -23.62 33.44
N THR A 177 8.80 -23.67 34.77
CA THR A 177 9.56 -24.73 35.46
C THR A 177 8.82 -26.07 35.54
N SER A 178 7.49 -26.06 35.41
CA SER A 178 6.67 -27.27 35.37
C SER A 178 6.61 -27.89 33.97
N CYS A 179 6.77 -27.05 32.95
CA CYS A 179 6.79 -27.43 31.53
C CYS A 179 8.20 -27.56 30.94
N GLU A 180 9.24 -27.40 31.77
CA GLU A 180 10.62 -27.55 31.36
C GLU A 180 10.89 -28.97 30.83
N GLY A 181 11.47 -29.07 29.62
CA GLY A 181 11.73 -30.35 28.96
C GLY A 181 10.51 -31.01 28.29
N PHE A 182 9.33 -30.38 28.34
CA PHE A 182 8.17 -30.83 27.57
C PHE A 182 8.47 -30.78 26.07
N LYS A 183 8.14 -31.87 25.36
CA LYS A 183 8.25 -31.97 23.90
C LYS A 183 6.95 -32.52 23.35
N ASP A 184 6.27 -31.72 22.52
CA ASP A 184 4.99 -32.12 21.91
C ASP A 184 5.15 -33.32 20.94
N SER A 185 6.37 -33.59 20.48
CA SER A 185 6.70 -34.73 19.62
C SER A 185 6.76 -36.09 20.33
N VAL A 186 6.71 -36.13 21.67
CA VAL A 186 6.82 -37.36 22.46
C VAL A 186 5.44 -37.97 22.70
N GLN A 187 5.09 -38.99 21.93
CA GLN A 187 3.85 -39.76 22.08
C GLN A 187 4.03 -40.94 23.04
N LEU A 188 4.25 -40.65 24.32
CA LEU A 188 4.19 -41.64 25.40
C LEU A 188 2.76 -41.70 25.97
N TRP A 189 2.27 -42.90 26.29
CA TRP A 189 0.87 -43.16 26.70
C TRP A 189 0.37 -42.17 27.77
N GLY A 190 -0.57 -41.30 27.38
CA GLY A 190 -1.19 -40.31 28.27
C GLY A 190 -0.27 -39.19 28.77
N TYR A 191 0.96 -39.06 28.24
CA TYR A 191 1.89 -37.96 28.57
C TYR A 191 1.36 -36.61 28.10
N GLN A 192 0.85 -36.55 26.86
CA GLN A 192 0.24 -35.34 26.31
C GLN A 192 -1.03 -34.94 27.08
N ASP A 193 -1.87 -35.91 27.44
CA ASP A 193 -3.10 -35.65 28.21
C ASP A 193 -2.79 -35.18 29.63
N LYS A 194 -1.69 -35.63 30.23
CA LYS A 194 -1.26 -35.15 31.56
C LYS A 194 -0.54 -33.79 31.53
N MET A 195 -0.15 -33.32 30.34
CA MET A 195 0.62 -32.08 30.14
C MET A 195 -0.16 -31.06 29.28
N GLN A 196 -1.50 -31.07 29.33
CA GLN A 196 -2.36 -30.16 28.55
C GLN A 196 -1.98 -28.68 28.73
N LEU A 197 -1.66 -28.26 29.96
CA LEU A 197 -1.21 -26.88 30.24
C LEU A 197 0.06 -26.51 29.45
N CYS A 198 1.04 -27.42 29.40
CA CYS A 198 2.30 -27.17 28.69
C CYS A 198 2.10 -27.14 27.18
N ARG A 199 1.22 -27.99 26.66
CA ARG A 199 0.82 -27.96 25.25
C ARG A 199 0.09 -26.66 24.90
N LEU A 200 -0.84 -26.23 25.74
CA LEU A 200 -1.55 -24.96 25.56
C LEU A 200 -0.56 -23.78 25.56
N CYS A 201 0.34 -23.70 26.54
CA CYS A 201 1.33 -22.64 26.61
C CYS A 201 2.31 -22.66 25.42
N SER A 202 2.69 -23.85 24.92
CA SER A 202 3.50 -23.98 23.70
C SER A 202 2.76 -23.41 22.48
N ASN A 203 1.47 -23.73 22.32
CA ASN A 203 0.65 -23.21 21.23
C ASN A 203 0.47 -21.70 21.32
N ILE A 204 0.15 -21.18 22.51
CA ILE A 204 0.01 -19.73 22.75
C ILE A 204 1.31 -19.02 22.37
N THR A 205 2.47 -19.56 22.77
CA THR A 205 3.78 -18.96 22.47
C THR A 205 4.02 -18.91 20.96
N ALA A 206 3.83 -20.02 20.26
CA ALA A 206 4.03 -20.09 18.80
C ALA A 206 3.06 -19.15 18.04
N GLU A 207 1.80 -19.09 18.46
CA GLU A 207 0.79 -18.23 17.83
C GLU A 207 1.04 -16.75 18.15
N ALA A 208 1.45 -16.41 19.38
CA ALA A 208 1.82 -15.04 19.73
C ALA A 208 2.99 -14.53 18.88
N GLU A 209 4.02 -15.36 18.65
CA GLU A 209 5.13 -15.04 17.75
C GLU A 209 4.66 -14.86 16.30
N GLN A 210 3.72 -15.70 15.84
CA GLN A 210 3.14 -15.57 14.51
C GLN A 210 2.31 -14.29 14.35
N ILE A 211 1.55 -13.91 15.38
CA ILE A 211 0.79 -12.66 15.41
C ILE A 211 1.74 -11.47 15.41
N GLN A 212 2.80 -11.52 16.22
CA GLN A 212 3.81 -10.45 16.30
C GLN A 212 4.58 -10.27 14.99
N THR A 213 4.89 -11.34 14.28
CA THR A 213 5.53 -11.27 12.95
C THR A 213 4.59 -10.72 11.88
N LYS A 214 3.28 -11.02 11.96
CA LYS A 214 2.27 -10.51 11.00
C LYS A 214 1.90 -9.04 11.25
N LEU A 215 1.66 -8.66 12.50
CA LEU A 215 1.13 -7.34 12.86
C LEU A 215 2.22 -6.36 13.28
N GLY A 216 3.39 -6.84 13.71
CA GLY A 216 4.46 -6.01 14.25
C GLY A 216 4.33 -5.77 15.76
N ALA A 217 5.46 -5.87 16.47
CA ALA A 217 5.52 -5.74 17.93
C ALA A 217 4.97 -4.42 18.48
N GLN A 218 5.14 -3.33 17.74
CA GLN A 218 4.64 -2.01 18.11
C GLN A 218 3.11 -1.98 18.18
N HIS A 219 2.44 -2.69 17.28
CA HIS A 219 0.98 -2.73 17.22
C HIS A 219 0.39 -3.65 18.29
N THR A 220 1.07 -4.75 18.63
CA THR A 220 0.73 -5.55 19.81
C THR A 220 0.80 -4.72 21.09
N ALA A 221 1.86 -3.91 21.25
CA ALA A 221 2.01 -3.03 22.40
C ALA A 221 0.92 -1.94 22.47
N GLN A 222 0.46 -1.42 21.33
CA GLN A 222 -0.64 -0.45 21.28
C GLN A 222 -1.96 -1.04 21.80
N VAL A 223 -2.30 -2.26 21.41
CA VAL A 223 -3.52 -2.95 21.90
C VAL A 223 -3.42 -3.20 23.40
N LEU A 224 -2.24 -3.62 23.88
CA LEU A 224 -2.00 -3.83 25.31
C LEU A 224 -1.99 -2.53 26.12
N ALA A 225 -1.58 -1.41 25.53
CA ALA A 225 -1.60 -0.10 26.17
C ALA A 225 -3.00 0.53 26.20
N ALA A 226 -3.90 0.13 25.29
CA ALA A 226 -5.28 0.61 25.29
C ALA A 226 -6.06 0.16 26.54
N VAL A 227 -5.67 -0.97 27.15
CA VAL A 227 -6.29 -1.53 28.34
C VAL A 227 -5.21 -1.98 29.33
N GLU A 228 -4.96 -1.17 30.36
CA GLU A 228 -3.89 -1.45 31.34
C GLU A 228 -4.19 -2.65 32.25
N LEU A 229 -5.46 -2.84 32.64
CA LEU A 229 -5.88 -3.84 33.61
C LEU A 229 -7.13 -4.58 33.15
N LEU A 230 -7.04 -5.91 33.12
CA LEU A 230 -8.20 -6.79 32.93
C LEU A 230 -8.78 -7.17 34.27
N SER A 231 -10.11 -7.25 34.33
CA SER A 231 -10.75 -7.97 35.41
C SER A 231 -10.46 -9.47 35.32
N PHE A 232 -10.57 -10.15 36.45
CA PHE A 232 -10.41 -11.59 36.53
C PHE A 232 -11.35 -12.34 35.57
N GLY A 233 -12.60 -11.89 35.39
CA GLY A 233 -13.54 -12.50 34.45
C GLY A 233 -13.11 -12.41 32.97
N GLU A 234 -12.44 -11.33 32.57
CA GLU A 234 -11.90 -11.18 31.21
C GLU A 234 -10.67 -12.07 30.98
N LEU A 235 -9.85 -12.25 32.03
CA LEU A 235 -8.74 -13.21 31.99
C LEU A 235 -9.26 -14.64 31.84
N GLN A 236 -10.31 -15.01 32.59
CA GLN A 236 -10.98 -16.30 32.43
C GLN A 236 -11.52 -16.49 31.01
N TRP A 237 -12.21 -15.49 30.47
CA TRP A 237 -12.69 -15.53 29.10
C TRP A 237 -11.56 -15.73 28.09
N CYS A 238 -10.44 -15.00 28.23
CA CYS A 238 -9.27 -15.22 27.38
C CYS A 238 -8.69 -16.63 27.53
N GLY A 239 -8.71 -17.20 28.74
CA GLY A 239 -8.28 -18.58 28.98
C GLY A 239 -9.16 -19.60 28.25
N GLU A 240 -10.48 -19.41 28.28
CA GLU A 240 -11.44 -20.23 27.52
C GLU A 240 -11.26 -20.05 26.01
N TYR A 241 -11.08 -18.80 25.56
CA TYR A 241 -10.82 -18.44 24.16
C TYR A 241 -9.60 -19.17 23.61
N LEU A 242 -8.49 -19.15 24.34
CA LEU A 242 -7.24 -19.81 23.95
C LEU A 242 -7.33 -21.34 24.00
N ALA A 243 -8.10 -21.91 24.95
CA ALA A 243 -8.21 -23.34 25.14
C ALA A 243 -9.18 -24.02 24.16
N VAL A 244 -10.33 -23.38 23.88
CA VAL A 244 -11.46 -23.97 23.13
C VAL A 244 -11.60 -23.38 21.73
N ARG A 245 -11.00 -22.21 21.45
CA ARG A 245 -11.14 -21.44 20.19
C ARG A 245 -12.60 -21.15 19.80
N ARG A 246 -13.51 -21.07 20.77
CA ARG A 246 -14.92 -20.72 20.53
C ARG A 246 -15.25 -19.37 21.18
N PRO A 247 -15.52 -18.32 20.39
CA PRO A 247 -15.82 -16.98 20.91
C PRO A 247 -17.27 -16.80 21.39
N ASP A 248 -18.18 -17.73 21.07
CA ASP A 248 -19.62 -17.43 21.06
C ASP A 248 -20.32 -17.50 22.42
N HIS A 249 -19.68 -17.99 23.49
CA HIS A 249 -20.45 -18.39 24.68
C HIS A 249 -20.76 -17.26 25.66
N ASP A 250 -19.98 -16.18 25.67
CA ASP A 250 -20.18 -15.04 26.58
C ASP A 250 -19.53 -13.74 26.05
N VAL A 251 -20.12 -13.20 24.99
CA VAL A 251 -19.62 -12.03 24.26
C VAL A 251 -19.48 -10.79 25.17
N GLY A 252 -20.28 -10.68 26.22
CA GLY A 252 -20.26 -9.55 27.16
C GLY A 252 -19.04 -9.49 28.08
N HIS A 253 -18.33 -10.61 28.24
CA HIS A 253 -17.10 -10.71 29.04
C HIS A 253 -15.83 -10.70 28.17
N SER A 254 -15.95 -10.57 26.85
CA SER A 254 -14.78 -10.45 26.00
C SER A 254 -14.06 -9.11 26.25
N PRO A 255 -12.71 -9.09 26.25
CA PRO A 255 -11.95 -7.85 26.43
C PRO A 255 -12.39 -6.77 25.45
N TYR A 256 -12.63 -7.15 24.19
CA TYR A 256 -13.09 -6.24 23.16
C TYR A 256 -14.41 -5.56 23.51
N TRP A 257 -15.46 -6.31 23.84
CA TRP A 257 -16.79 -5.71 24.07
C TRP A 257 -16.83 -4.86 25.33
N LYS A 258 -16.07 -5.23 26.36
CA LYS A 258 -15.98 -4.47 27.59
C LYS A 258 -15.22 -3.15 27.41
N HIS A 259 -14.17 -3.16 26.60
CA HIS A 259 -13.32 -2.01 26.30
C HIS A 259 -13.48 -1.50 24.85
N ARG A 260 -14.71 -1.62 24.32
CA ARG A 260 -15.00 -1.37 22.90
C ARG A 260 -14.60 0.04 22.48
N ARG A 261 -14.83 1.03 23.35
CA ARG A 261 -14.50 2.43 23.06
C ARG A 261 -13.00 2.65 22.99
N GLU A 262 -12.26 2.10 23.94
CA GLU A 262 -10.80 2.19 24.00
C GLU A 262 -10.18 1.54 22.76
N PHE A 263 -10.62 0.35 22.37
CA PHE A 263 -10.14 -0.31 21.15
C PHE A 263 -10.57 0.39 19.87
N GLN A 264 -11.77 0.99 19.82
CA GLN A 264 -12.19 1.79 18.67
C GLN A 264 -11.32 3.04 18.45
N THR A 265 -10.64 3.56 19.48
CA THR A 265 -9.67 4.66 19.27
C THR A 265 -8.43 4.24 18.47
N LEU A 266 -8.13 2.93 18.40
CA LEU A 266 -7.05 2.40 17.56
C LEU A 266 -7.41 2.44 16.08
N LEU A 267 -8.70 2.55 15.74
CA LEU A 267 -9.13 2.61 14.35
C LEU A 267 -8.67 3.93 13.72
N VAL A 268 -7.75 3.80 12.79
CA VAL A 268 -7.31 4.94 11.97
C VAL A 268 -8.26 5.06 10.80
N TYR A 269 -9.04 6.13 10.80
CA TYR A 269 -9.83 6.56 9.66
C TYR A 269 -8.89 7.24 8.68
N ASP A 270 -8.45 6.49 7.67
CA ASP A 270 -7.81 7.08 6.50
C ASP A 270 -8.89 7.91 5.78
N THR A 271 -8.94 9.22 5.98
CA THR A 271 -9.57 10.09 4.99
C THR A 271 -8.68 10.04 3.76
N PRO A 272 -9.11 9.48 2.62
CA PRO A 272 -8.27 9.46 1.45
C PRO A 272 -8.04 10.93 1.01
N PRO A 273 -6.78 11.38 0.84
CA PRO A 273 -6.51 12.77 0.45
C PRO A 273 -7.11 13.15 -0.91
N CYS A 274 -7.29 12.15 -1.79
CA CYS A 274 -8.06 12.24 -3.03
C CYS A 274 -9.26 11.31 -2.94
N SER A 275 -10.45 11.81 -3.27
CA SER A 275 -11.65 10.97 -3.39
C SER A 275 -11.61 10.12 -4.67
N LEU A 276 -10.85 10.54 -5.68
CA LEU A 276 -10.72 9.88 -6.97
C LEU A 276 -9.58 8.84 -6.95
N VAL A 277 -9.93 7.57 -6.75
CA VAL A 277 -8.96 6.46 -6.68
C VAL A 277 -8.27 6.24 -8.03
N LEU A 278 -8.98 6.42 -9.15
CA LEU A 278 -8.41 6.25 -10.49
C LEU A 278 -7.46 7.40 -10.83
N ALA A 279 -7.75 8.63 -10.41
CA ALA A 279 -6.92 9.81 -10.68
C ALA A 279 -5.46 9.63 -10.19
N VAL A 280 -5.25 9.08 -8.99
CA VAL A 280 -3.89 8.86 -8.45
C VAL A 280 -3.13 7.81 -9.28
N ARG A 281 -3.80 6.76 -9.75
CA ARG A 281 -3.19 5.73 -10.60
C ARG A 281 -2.85 6.28 -11.99
N VAL A 282 -3.72 7.12 -12.53
CA VAL A 282 -3.49 7.79 -13.82
C VAL A 282 -2.29 8.74 -13.73
N LEU A 283 -2.18 9.55 -12.68
CA LEU A 283 -1.02 10.41 -12.43
C LEU A 283 0.29 9.61 -12.41
N GLN A 284 0.35 8.48 -11.68
CA GLN A 284 1.54 7.61 -11.68
C GLN A 284 1.93 7.13 -13.09
N LEU A 285 0.95 6.78 -13.93
CA LEU A 285 1.22 6.36 -15.31
C LEU A 285 1.64 7.53 -16.20
N LEU A 286 0.99 8.69 -16.05
CA LEU A 286 1.33 9.92 -16.76
C LEU A 286 2.77 10.33 -16.48
N GLU A 287 3.22 10.28 -15.22
CA GLU A 287 4.61 10.58 -14.84
C GLU A 287 5.63 9.69 -15.57
N ILE A 288 5.38 8.37 -15.60
CA ILE A 288 6.26 7.42 -16.30
C ILE A 288 6.31 7.75 -17.79
N VAL A 289 5.16 7.97 -18.42
CA VAL A 289 5.08 8.29 -19.85
C VAL A 289 5.74 9.65 -20.14
N ALA A 290 5.54 10.64 -19.26
CA ALA A 290 6.15 11.96 -19.37
C ALA A 290 7.69 11.87 -19.36
N ALA A 291 8.25 11.10 -18.42
CA ALA A 291 9.68 10.88 -18.32
C ALA A 291 10.26 10.24 -19.60
N VAL A 292 9.58 9.22 -20.13
CA VAL A 292 9.97 8.56 -21.39
C VAL A 292 9.91 9.54 -22.57
N CYS A 293 8.85 10.34 -22.65
CA CYS A 293 8.70 11.39 -23.66
C CYS A 293 9.79 12.48 -23.57
N CYS A 294 10.14 12.92 -22.36
CA CYS A 294 11.23 13.88 -22.14
C CYS A 294 12.57 13.34 -22.66
N ILE A 295 12.90 12.08 -22.34
CA ILE A 295 14.13 11.42 -22.83
C ILE A 295 14.13 11.33 -24.37
N ALA A 296 12.98 10.98 -24.96
CA ALA A 296 12.85 10.88 -26.41
C ALA A 296 12.96 12.24 -27.12
N LEU A 297 12.36 13.30 -26.54
CA LEU A 297 12.49 14.67 -27.05
C LEU A 297 13.94 15.14 -26.98
N LEU A 298 14.64 14.88 -25.88
CA LEU A 298 16.06 15.17 -25.76
C LEU A 298 16.84 14.47 -26.88
N ARG A 299 16.70 13.15 -27.00
CA ARG A 299 17.39 12.36 -28.04
C ARG A 299 17.09 12.88 -29.45
N TRP A 300 15.85 13.28 -29.72
CA TRP A 300 15.47 13.84 -31.01
C TRP A 300 16.06 15.23 -31.25
N THR A 301 16.11 16.11 -30.24
CA THR A 301 16.77 17.42 -30.37
C THR A 301 18.27 17.29 -30.66
N TRP A 302 18.94 16.28 -30.09
CA TRP A 302 20.34 15.95 -30.41
C TRP A 302 20.49 15.52 -31.88
N ALA A 303 19.60 14.66 -32.37
CA ALA A 303 19.60 14.24 -33.78
C ALA A 303 19.35 15.41 -34.75
N LEU A 304 18.39 16.28 -34.44
CA LEU A 304 18.12 17.50 -35.23
C LEU A 304 19.31 18.47 -35.22
N LYS A 305 20.03 18.57 -34.10
CA LYS A 305 21.23 19.40 -33.99
C LYS A 305 22.38 18.86 -34.85
N ALA A 306 22.56 17.53 -34.89
CA ALA A 306 23.53 16.88 -35.76
C ALA A 306 23.21 17.14 -37.25
N LEU A 307 21.95 16.96 -37.66
CA LEU A 307 21.50 17.23 -39.03
C LEU A 307 21.75 18.69 -39.44
N LYS A 308 21.44 19.64 -38.56
CA LYS A 308 21.73 21.07 -38.80
C LYS A 308 23.23 21.34 -39.00
N MET A 309 24.11 20.64 -38.28
CA MET A 309 25.57 20.81 -38.43
C MET A 309 26.08 20.22 -39.75
N VAL A 310 25.53 19.08 -40.20
CA VAL A 310 25.89 18.45 -41.48
C VAL A 310 25.46 19.33 -42.68
N ASP A 311 24.24 19.88 -42.66
CA ASP A 311 23.78 20.81 -43.71
C ASP A 311 24.65 22.08 -43.78
N TYR A 312 25.10 22.59 -42.63
CA TYR A 312 25.99 23.76 -42.58
C TYR A 312 27.39 23.45 -43.13
N SER A 313 27.91 22.23 -42.91
CA SER A 313 29.17 21.79 -43.53
C SER A 313 29.04 21.52 -45.03
N SER A 314 27.89 21.00 -45.49
CA SER A 314 27.63 20.75 -46.91
C SER A 314 27.49 22.04 -47.74
N GLY A 315 27.16 23.17 -47.11
CA GLY A 315 27.19 24.49 -47.74
C GLY A 315 28.60 25.12 -47.84
N LYS A 316 29.62 24.48 -47.25
CA LYS A 316 31.02 24.94 -47.26
C LYS A 316 32.03 23.92 -47.78
N VAL A 317 31.60 22.71 -48.13
CA VAL A 317 32.50 21.63 -48.54
C VAL A 317 31.90 20.92 -49.74
N ASP A 318 32.56 21.11 -50.89
CA ASP A 318 32.39 20.29 -52.07
C ASP A 318 32.51 18.80 -51.71
N VAL A 319 31.53 18.06 -52.19
CA VAL A 319 31.46 16.61 -52.42
C VAL A 319 32.71 15.81 -52.00
N VAL A 320 32.60 15.07 -50.90
CA VAL A 320 33.27 13.76 -50.79
C VAL A 320 32.25 12.75 -50.26
N ARG A 321 31.72 11.95 -51.20
CA ARG A 321 31.09 10.64 -50.97
C ARG A 321 31.91 9.86 -49.95
N TYR A 322 31.30 9.28 -48.94
CA TYR A 322 31.55 7.89 -48.51
C TYR A 322 30.49 7.49 -47.48
N LEU A 323 29.71 6.47 -47.79
CA LEU A 323 29.32 5.36 -46.89
C LEU A 323 28.21 4.54 -47.54
N ASN A 324 28.63 3.61 -48.41
CA ASN A 324 28.13 2.25 -48.47
C ASN A 324 28.92 1.54 -49.55
N ASP A 325 29.85 0.67 -49.11
CA ASP A 325 30.17 -0.60 -49.74
C ASP A 325 31.19 -1.30 -48.83
N ALA A 326 30.66 -1.95 -47.79
CA ALA A 326 31.35 -3.05 -47.14
C ALA A 326 30.68 -4.33 -47.62
N PRO A 327 31.27 -5.09 -48.56
CA PRO A 327 30.86 -6.46 -48.78
C PRO A 327 31.44 -7.33 -47.67
N LEU A 328 30.56 -8.14 -47.08
CA LEU A 328 30.88 -9.28 -46.25
C LEU A 328 31.83 -10.24 -47.00
N GLY A 329 32.86 -10.77 -46.32
CA GLY A 329 33.52 -12.01 -46.73
C GLY A 329 34.95 -12.15 -46.23
N GLY A 330 35.22 -13.23 -45.47
CA GLY A 330 36.57 -13.74 -45.17
C GLY A 330 36.81 -14.02 -43.70
#